data_AF-A0A8T3N4A5-F1
#
_entry.id   AF-A0A8T3N4A5-F1
#
_cell.length_a   1.000
_cell.length_b   1.000
_cell.length_c   1.000
_cell.angle_alpha   90.00
_cell.angle_beta   90.00
_cell.angle_gamma   90.00
#
_symmetry.space_group_name_H-M   'P 1'
#
loop_
_entity.id
_entity.type
_entity.pdbx_description
1 polymer ?
#
loop_
_entity_poly.entity_id
_entity_poly.type
_entity_poly.pdbx_seq_one_letter_code
_entity_poly.pdbx_strand_id
1 'polypeptide(L)'
;MEGRSKRTYRLSRRAQARVRELTGRYEVAGSQDAVVELAIDRLFREAESQVESGVWAEAAADPEFRAEADALAREFSDTETWPA
;
A
#
# COMPACT_ATOMS: atom_id res chain seq x y z
N MET A 1 23.85 7.03 2.23
CA MET A 1 23.79 6.47 0.86
C MET A 1 23.17 5.11 0.96
N GLU A 2 21.93 4.96 0.51
CA GLU A 2 21.29 3.66 0.42
C GLU A 2 21.92 2.91 -0.76
N GLY A 3 22.53 1.76 -0.51
CA GLY A 3 23.29 1.02 -1.51
C GLY A 3 22.40 0.05 -2.28
N ARG A 4 22.47 0.06 -3.62
CA ARG A 4 21.80 -0.96 -4.45
C ARG A 4 22.57 -2.28 -4.37
N SER A 5 21.88 -3.34 -3.96
CA SER A 5 22.42 -4.71 -3.90
C SER A 5 21.85 -5.55 -5.05
N LYS A 6 22.70 -6.32 -5.73
CA LYS A 6 22.26 -7.27 -6.76
C LYS A 6 22.03 -8.64 -6.14
N ARG A 7 20.80 -9.14 -6.23
CA ARG A 7 20.44 -10.51 -5.87
C ARG A 7 19.77 -11.22 -7.05
N THR A 8 20.24 -12.42 -7.35
CA THR A 8 19.63 -13.26 -8.39
C THR A 8 18.63 -14.22 -7.74
N TYR A 9 17.37 -14.14 -8.14
CA TYR A 9 16.31 -15.06 -7.72
C TYR A 9 15.98 -16.05 -8.83
N ARG A 10 15.63 -17.28 -8.45
CA ARG A 10 15.11 -18.27 -9.40
C ARG A 10 13.62 -18.00 -9.62
N LEU A 11 13.31 -17.22 -10.65
CA LEU A 11 11.93 -16.94 -11.06
C LEU A 11 11.41 -17.99 -12.04
N SER A 12 10.12 -18.31 -11.97
CA SER A 12 9.46 -19.15 -12.97
C SER A 12 9.51 -18.49 -14.36
N ARG A 13 9.50 -19.29 -15.43
CA ARG A 13 9.46 -18.77 -16.82
C ARG A 13 8.27 -17.83 -17.04
N ARG A 14 7.13 -18.13 -16.41
CA ARG A 14 5.92 -17.29 -16.45
C ARG A 14 6.15 -15.91 -15.81
N ALA A 15 6.81 -15.86 -14.64
CA ALA A 15 7.12 -14.59 -13.98
C ALA A 15 8.08 -13.74 -14.83
N GLN A 16 9.12 -14.36 -15.39
CA GLN A 16 10.06 -13.68 -16.28
C GLN A 16 9.37 -13.11 -17.53
N ALA A 17 8.45 -13.87 -18.14
CA ALA A 17 7.67 -13.40 -19.29
C ALA A 17 6.80 -12.19 -18.93
N ARG A 18 6.12 -12.22 -17.77
CA ARG A 18 5.31 -11.09 -17.27
C ARG A 18 6.15 -9.85 -17.02
N VAL A 19 7.31 -9.97 -16.38
CA VAL A 19 8.22 -8.83 -16.14
C VAL A 19 8.68 -8.20 -17.45
N ARG A 20 9.02 -9.03 -18.45
CA ARG A 20 9.36 -8.54 -19.80
C ARG A 20 8.19 -7.83 -20.47
N GLU A 21 6.98 -8.37 -20.37
CA GLU A 21 5.78 -7.76 -20.95
C GLU A 21 5.44 -6.42 -20.26
N LEU A 22 5.52 -6.36 -18.93
CA LEU A 22 5.29 -5.14 -18.14
C LEU A 22 6.29 -4.03 -18.49
N THR A 23 7.55 -4.38 -18.72
CA THR A 23 8.58 -3.40 -19.11
C THR A 23 8.44 -3.00 -20.57
N GLY A 24 8.21 -3.95 -21.47
CA GLY A 24 8.28 -3.72 -22.92
C GLY A 24 6.97 -3.30 -23.56
N ARG A 25 5.86 -3.99 -23.27
CA ARG A 25 4.56 -3.73 -23.90
C ARG A 25 3.78 -2.63 -23.17
N TYR A 26 3.80 -2.67 -21.85
CA TYR A 26 3.01 -1.77 -21.02
C TYR A 26 3.81 -0.61 -20.43
N GLU A 27 5.13 -0.62 -20.60
CA GLU A 27 6.06 0.44 -20.17
C GLU A 27 5.82 0.89 -18.72
N VAL A 28 5.43 -0.04 -17.85
CA VAL A 28 5.05 0.25 -16.45
C VAL A 28 6.24 0.76 -15.64
N ALA A 29 7.46 0.40 -16.03
CA ALA A 29 8.68 0.91 -15.45
C ALA A 29 9.83 0.91 -16.48
N GLY A 30 10.85 1.75 -16.25
CA GLY A 30 11.98 1.91 -17.17
C GLY A 30 12.94 0.71 -17.26
N SER A 31 12.76 -0.31 -16.43
CA SER A 31 13.56 -1.54 -16.47
C SER A 31 12.83 -2.72 -15.81
N GLN A 32 13.31 -3.94 -16.07
CA GLN A 32 12.79 -5.14 -15.42
C GLN A 32 13.01 -5.11 -13.90
N ASP A 33 14.15 -4.57 -13.44
CA ASP A 33 14.43 -4.41 -12.01
C ASP A 33 13.45 -3.41 -11.38
N ALA A 34 13.13 -2.31 -12.08
CA ALA A 34 12.15 -1.33 -11.61
C ALA A 34 10.72 -1.92 -11.56
N VAL A 35 10.37 -2.85 -12.45
CA VAL A 35 9.10 -3.60 -12.35
C VAL A 35 9.07 -4.44 -11.07
N VAL A 36 10.18 -5.08 -10.70
CA VAL A 36 10.28 -5.89 -9.49
C VAL A 36 10.19 -5.01 -8.24
N GLU A 37 10.92 -3.90 -8.19
CA GLU A 37 10.86 -2.93 -7.09
C GLU A 37 9.42 -2.42 -6.91
N LEU A 38 8.76 -1.99 -8.00
CA LEU A 38 7.36 -1.54 -7.96
C LEU A 38 6.39 -2.63 -7.47
N ALA A 39 6.61 -3.88 -7.88
CA ALA A 39 5.77 -4.99 -7.45
C ALA A 39 5.92 -5.28 -5.95
N ILE A 40 7.14 -5.15 -5.41
CA ILE A 40 7.42 -5.30 -3.97
C ILE A 40 6.71 -4.20 -3.18
N ASP A 41 6.84 -2.94 -3.61
CA ASP A 41 6.21 -1.80 -2.93
C ASP A 41 4.69 -1.94 -2.89
N ARG A 42 4.08 -2.36 -4.00
CA ARG A 42 2.63 -2.59 -4.07
C ARG A 42 2.19 -3.73 -3.15
N LEU A 43 2.91 -4.85 -3.16
CA LEU A 43 2.61 -5.98 -2.28
C LEU A 43 2.75 -5.60 -0.81
N PHE A 44 3.78 -4.81 -0.47
CA PHE A 44 3.99 -4.33 0.89
C PHE A 44 2.82 -3.47 1.36
N ARG A 45 2.42 -2.47 0.56
CA ARG A 45 1.28 -1.59 0.88
C ARG A 45 -0.03 -2.36 0.99
N GLU A 46 -0.24 -3.37 0.14
CA GLU A 46 -1.42 -4.22 0.21
C GLU A 46 -1.44 -5.03 1.52
N ALA A 47 -0.31 -5.59 1.94
CA ALA A 47 -0.20 -6.31 3.20
C ALA A 47 -0.41 -5.39 4.41
N GLU A 48 0.20 -4.20 4.39
CA GLU A 48 0.02 -3.17 5.42
C GLU A 48 -1.45 -2.77 5.54
N SER A 49 -2.09 -2.43 4.42
CA SER A 49 -3.51 -2.06 4.38
C SER A 49 -4.43 -3.16 4.90
N GLN A 50 -4.13 -4.44 4.63
CA GLN A 50 -4.89 -5.57 5.17
C GLN A 50 -4.77 -5.66 6.70
N VAL A 51 -3.56 -5.46 7.24
CA VAL A 51 -3.33 -5.46 8.69
C VAL A 51 -4.05 -4.27 9.33
N GLU A 52 -3.87 -3.06 8.79
CA GLU A 52 -4.53 -1.86 9.29
C GLU A 52 -6.05 -1.99 9.25
N SER A 53 -6.62 -2.53 8.18
CA SER A 53 -8.07 -2.77 8.07
C SER A 53 -8.58 -3.68 9.18
N GLY A 54 -7.80 -4.70 9.57
CA GLY A 54 -8.11 -5.58 10.69
C GLY A 54 -8.11 -4.81 12.02
N VAL A 55 -7.08 -4.01 12.28
CA VAL A 55 -6.97 -3.19 13.50
C VAL A 55 -8.11 -2.19 13.58
N TRP A 56 -8.46 -1.52 12.48
CA TRP A 56 -9.58 -0.59 12.43
C TRP A 56 -10.92 -1.29 12.64
N ALA A 57 -11.11 -2.50 12.13
CA ALA A 57 -12.32 -3.29 12.37
C ALA A 57 -12.45 -3.71 13.84
N GLU A 58 -11.35 -4.08 14.49
CA GLU A 58 -11.30 -4.37 15.91
C GLU A 58 -11.62 -3.12 16.76
N ALA A 59 -10.97 -1.99 16.46
CA ALA A 59 -11.25 -0.72 17.13
C ALA A 59 -12.71 -0.28 16.93
N ALA A 60 -13.27 -0.44 15.73
CA ALA A 60 -14.68 -0.12 15.47
C ALA A 60 -15.67 -1.01 16.25
N ALA A 61 -15.24 -2.18 16.73
CA ALA A 61 -16.04 -3.04 17.60
C ALA A 61 -15.92 -2.66 19.09
N ASP A 62 -14.90 -1.88 19.47
CA ASP A 62 -14.67 -1.44 20.84
C ASP A 62 -15.64 -0.29 21.24
N PRO A 63 -16.49 -0.48 22.27
CA PRO A 63 -17.40 0.55 22.73
C PRO A 63 -16.72 1.83 23.24
N GLU A 64 -15.54 1.74 23.84
CA GLU A 64 -14.81 2.92 24.36
C GLU A 64 -14.30 3.76 23.20
N PHE A 65 -13.67 3.12 22.22
CA PHE A 65 -13.22 3.76 20.99
C PHE A 65 -14.39 4.44 20.25
N ARG A 66 -15.53 3.77 20.12
CA ARG A 66 -16.73 4.35 19.48
C ARG A 66 -17.23 5.58 20.24
N ALA A 67 -17.25 5.54 21.57
CA ALA A 67 -17.71 6.67 22.37
C ALA A 67 -16.79 7.89 22.22
N GLU A 68 -15.47 7.67 22.16
CA GLU A 68 -14.49 8.71 21.89
C GLU A 68 -14.63 9.28 20.47
N ALA A 69 -14.73 8.41 19.45
CA ALA A 69 -14.94 8.81 18.06
C ALA A 69 -16.22 9.63 17.89
N ASP A 70 -17.32 9.22 18.53
CA ASP A 70 -18.59 9.95 18.52
C ASP A 70 -18.49 11.29 19.27
N ALA A 71 -17.64 11.40 20.30
CA ALA A 71 -17.39 12.66 20.99
C ALA A 71 -16.60 13.63 20.10
N LEU A 72 -15.53 13.16 19.44
CA LEU A 72 -14.75 13.93 18.48
C LEU A 72 -15.61 14.39 17.30
N ALA A 73 -16.42 13.49 16.72
CA ALA A 73 -17.31 13.84 15.61
C ALA A 73 -18.29 14.97 15.99
N ARG A 74 -18.80 14.98 17.23
CA ARG A 74 -19.65 16.06 17.75
C ARG A 74 -18.89 17.36 18.01
N GLU A 75 -17.64 17.27 18.47
CA GLU A 75 -16.79 18.45 18.73
C GLU A 75 -16.44 19.19 17.44
N PHE A 76 -16.21 18.47 16.34
CA PHE A 76 -15.75 19.03 15.08
C PHE A 76 -16.83 19.21 14.01
N SER A 77 -18.11 18.88 14.29
CA SER A 77 -19.20 18.93 13.31
C SER A 77 -19.50 20.33 12.75
N ASP A 78 -19.10 21.40 13.44
CA ASP A 78 -19.48 22.79 13.13
C ASP A 78 -18.33 23.65 12.55
N THR A 79 -17.14 23.07 12.27
CA THR A 79 -15.94 23.86 11.91
C THR A 79 -15.30 23.56 10.55
N GLU A 80 -15.85 22.67 9.74
CA GLU A 80 -15.30 22.37 8.41
C GLU A 80 -15.64 23.46 7.37
N THR A 81 -14.99 24.61 7.47
CA THR A 81 -14.75 25.45 6.28
C THR A 81 -13.40 25.06 5.71
N TRP A 82 -13.37 24.08 4.81
CA TRP A 82 -12.16 23.79 4.05
C TRP A 82 -11.82 25.01 3.17
N PRO A 83 -10.60 25.58 3.23
CA PRO A 83 -10.22 26.64 2.30
C PRO A 83 -10.20 26.07 0.88
N ALA A 84 -10.98 26.71 0.00
CA ALA A 84 -11.11 26.35 -1.41
C ALA A 84 -9.77 26.36 -2.17
#